data_AF-A0A6N2L9B5-F1
#
_entry.id   AF-A0A6N2L9B5-F1
#
_cell.length_a   1.000
_cell.length_b   1.000
_cell.length_c   1.000
_cell.angle_alpha   90.00
_cell.angle_beta   90.00
_cell.angle_gamma   90.00
#
_symmetry.space_group_name_H-M   'P 1'
#
loop_
_entity.id
_entity.type
_entity.pdbx_description
1 polymer ?
#
loop_
_entity_poly.entity_id
_entity_poly.type
_entity_poly.pdbx_seq_one_letter_code
_entity_poly.pdbx_strand_id
1 'polypeptide(L)'
;MVLSHQSMEEELARDVCTLLQREELDPEFQVNDVQYIHAQVKLVKCSVKNISVDISFNQMTGPSALCFLEQVDQLIGQDHLFKRSCILIKAWCFYESRILGAHHGLISTYALQILVLNIINVFHSSLPDPLAVLYKFLDYYNAFDWDNYCVSINGPIAISSFPQTDSTHNNGNKSLLSQEFLRNFRDMFAFPMKEVENGADEFPIKHLNIVDPLKSSNNLGRSVNKELPFLMELKGLEKYLRYQEKQWVGDLRSSL
;
A
#
# COMPACT_ATOMS: atom_id res chain seq x y z
N MET A 1 -2.48 14.89 38.84
CA MET A 1 -3.42 14.72 37.72
C MET A 1 -2.61 14.18 36.56
N VAL A 2 -2.70 12.87 36.28
CA VAL A 2 -1.91 12.24 35.22
C VAL A 2 -2.64 12.52 33.91
N LEU A 3 -2.14 13.47 33.12
CA LEU A 3 -2.61 13.67 31.74
C LEU A 3 -2.25 12.39 30.97
N SER A 4 -3.25 11.69 30.45
CA SER A 4 -3.01 10.54 29.58
C SER A 4 -2.36 11.03 28.28
N HIS A 5 -1.48 10.23 27.68
CA HIS A 5 -0.80 10.54 26.42
C HIS A 5 -1.78 10.99 25.31
N GLN A 6 -2.96 10.38 25.26
CA GLN A 6 -4.04 10.72 24.31
C GLN A 6 -4.63 12.12 24.55
N SER A 7 -4.69 12.58 25.80
CA SER A 7 -5.18 13.93 26.14
C SER A 7 -4.22 15.02 25.65
N MET A 8 -2.91 14.75 25.69
CA MET A 8 -1.88 15.67 25.21
C MET A 8 -1.82 15.73 23.67
N GLU A 9 -1.96 14.59 22.99
CA GLU A 9 -2.02 14.55 21.51
C GLU A 9 -3.26 15.28 20.98
N GLU A 10 -4.40 15.13 21.65
CA GLU A 10 -5.62 15.83 21.27
C GLU A 10 -5.54 17.34 21.51
N GLU A 11 -4.92 17.77 22.61
CA GLU A 11 -4.64 19.19 22.86
C GLU A 11 -3.70 19.77 21.78
N LEU A 12 -2.58 19.09 21.50
CA LEU A 12 -1.64 19.50 20.46
C LEU A 12 -2.30 19.61 19.08
N ALA A 13 -3.14 18.64 18.72
CA ALA A 13 -3.84 18.67 17.44
C ALA A 13 -4.82 19.84 17.33
N ARG A 14 -5.52 20.19 18.43
CA ARG A 14 -6.40 21.37 18.48
C ARG A 14 -5.61 22.67 18.44
N ASP A 15 -4.46 22.74 19.10
CA ASP A 15 -3.59 23.92 19.08
C ASP A 15 -3.06 24.19 17.68
N VAL A 16 -2.57 23.15 16.98
CA VAL A 16 -2.14 23.27 15.58
C VAL A 16 -3.30 23.64 14.66
N CYS A 17 -4.48 23.06 14.85
CA CYS A 17 -5.67 23.46 14.09
C CYS A 17 -6.01 24.94 14.28
N THR A 18 -6.00 25.41 15.54
CA THR A 18 -6.28 26.80 15.89
C THR A 18 -5.24 27.74 15.30
N LEU A 19 -3.97 27.35 15.31
CA LEU A 19 -2.90 28.11 14.67
C LEU A 19 -3.16 28.24 13.16
N LEU A 20 -3.41 27.14 12.46
CA LEU A 20 -3.66 27.14 11.02
C LEU A 20 -4.93 27.92 10.63
N GLN A 21 -5.98 27.87 11.46
CA GLN A 21 -7.19 28.69 11.26
C GLN A 21 -6.93 30.19 11.41
N ARG A 22 -5.93 30.59 12.22
CA ARG A 22 -5.51 32.00 12.29
C ARG A 22 -4.76 32.41 11.03
N GLU A 23 -3.87 31.54 10.54
CA GLU A 23 -3.09 31.78 9.32
C GLU A 23 -3.94 31.76 8.03
N GLU A 24 -5.15 31.18 8.06
CA GLU A 24 -6.11 31.24 6.94
C GLU A 24 -6.56 32.69 6.62
N LEU A 25 -6.42 33.60 7.58
CA LEU A 25 -6.70 35.03 7.38
C LEU A 25 -5.51 35.78 6.76
N ASP A 26 -4.32 35.18 6.72
CA ASP A 26 -3.12 35.78 6.18
C ASP A 26 -2.84 35.28 4.75
N PRO A 27 -2.94 36.17 3.73
CA PRO A 27 -2.73 35.79 2.34
C PRO A 27 -1.29 35.35 2.03
N GLU A 28 -0.31 35.62 2.90
CA GLU A 28 1.07 35.17 2.71
C GLU A 28 1.18 33.64 2.73
N PHE A 29 0.45 32.98 3.64
CA PHE A 29 0.57 31.54 3.87
C PHE A 29 -0.31 30.70 2.94
N GLN A 30 -1.40 31.26 2.39
CA GLN A 30 -2.32 30.58 1.48
C GLN A 30 -2.85 29.24 2.04
N VAL A 31 -3.15 29.24 3.34
CA VAL A 31 -3.78 28.11 4.02
C VAL A 31 -5.29 28.24 3.85
N ASN A 32 -5.96 27.16 3.49
CA ASN A 32 -7.42 27.10 3.35
C ASN A 32 -7.95 25.77 3.89
N ASP A 33 -9.26 25.69 4.10
CA ASP A 33 -10.00 24.45 4.38
C ASP A 33 -9.48 23.72 5.63
N VAL A 34 -9.13 24.47 6.68
CA VAL A 34 -8.56 23.89 7.91
C VAL A 34 -9.63 23.15 8.71
N GLN A 35 -9.45 21.84 8.89
CA GLN A 35 -10.40 20.96 9.55
C GLN A 35 -9.71 20.01 10.53
N TYR A 36 -10.18 19.99 11.78
CA TYR A 36 -9.82 18.95 12.72
C TYR A 36 -10.71 17.72 12.51
N ILE A 37 -10.10 16.55 12.28
CA ILE A 37 -10.79 15.29 12.07
C ILE A 37 -10.71 14.45 13.34
N HIS A 38 -11.86 14.24 13.97
CA HIS A 38 -11.98 13.40 15.15
C HIS A 38 -12.12 11.92 14.75
N ALA A 39 -10.98 11.26 14.54
CA ALA A 39 -10.90 9.82 14.26
C ALA A 39 -10.03 9.10 15.31
N GLN A 40 -9.82 7.78 15.11
CA GLN A 40 -8.90 6.98 15.91
C GLN A 40 -7.48 7.58 15.92
N VAL A 41 -7.04 8.09 14.77
CA VAL A 41 -5.85 8.92 14.63
C VAL A 41 -6.28 10.38 14.59
N LYS A 42 -5.69 11.22 15.44
CA LYS A 42 -5.94 12.66 15.43
C LYS A 42 -5.28 13.28 14.21
N LEU A 43 -6.07 14.00 13.41
CA LEU A 43 -5.66 14.54 12.12
C LEU A 43 -6.15 15.98 11.99
N VAL A 44 -5.29 16.85 11.45
CA VAL A 44 -5.68 18.17 10.95
C VAL A 44 -5.50 18.14 9.44
N LYS A 45 -6.56 18.43 8.70
CA LYS A 45 -6.52 18.60 7.24
C LYS A 45 -6.51 20.07 6.89
N CYS A 46 -5.75 20.44 5.88
CA CYS A 46 -5.80 21.77 5.28
C CYS A 46 -5.31 21.70 3.83
N SER A 47 -5.48 22.80 3.11
CA SER A 47 -4.89 23.04 1.81
C SER A 47 -3.86 24.15 1.94
N VAL A 48 -2.62 23.91 1.52
CA VAL A 48 -1.57 24.94 1.48
C VAL A 48 -1.15 25.14 0.03
N LYS A 49 -1.38 26.33 -0.53
CA LYS A 49 -1.10 26.63 -1.94
C LYS A 49 -1.74 25.60 -2.90
N ASN A 50 -3.00 25.22 -2.62
CA ASN A 50 -3.76 24.19 -3.35
C ASN A 50 -3.21 22.76 -3.26
N ILE A 51 -2.31 22.48 -2.31
CA ILE A 51 -1.85 21.14 -1.99
C ILE A 51 -2.61 20.66 -0.76
N SER A 52 -3.34 19.56 -0.87
CA SER A 52 -3.99 18.91 0.27
C SER A 52 -2.93 18.36 1.22
N VAL A 53 -3.01 18.73 2.49
CA VAL A 53 -2.10 18.32 3.56
C VAL A 53 -2.89 17.67 4.68
N ASP A 54 -2.49 16.46 5.07
CA ASP A 54 -2.97 15.77 6.27
C ASP A 54 -1.84 15.77 7.31
N ILE A 55 -2.07 16.41 8.46
CA ILE A 55 -1.13 16.49 9.59
C ILE A 55 -1.59 15.50 10.66
N SER A 56 -0.79 14.47 10.90
CA SER A 56 -1.02 13.47 11.94
C SER A 56 -0.02 13.64 13.09
N PHE A 57 -0.44 13.29 14.30
CA PHE A 57 0.35 13.50 15.51
C PHE A 57 0.86 12.17 16.06
N ASN A 58 2.16 12.09 16.30
CA ASN A 58 2.82 10.90 16.87
C ASN A 58 2.55 9.59 16.08
N GLN A 59 2.44 9.69 14.75
CA GLN A 59 2.20 8.55 13.87
C GLN A 59 3.48 8.15 13.13
N MET A 60 4.17 7.13 13.63
CA MET A 60 5.41 6.63 13.03
C MET A 60 5.18 5.64 11.88
N THR A 61 3.97 5.10 11.73
CA THR A 61 3.64 4.12 10.70
C THR A 61 3.88 4.63 9.27
N GLY A 62 3.45 5.86 8.96
CA GLY A 62 3.64 6.47 7.65
C GLY A 62 5.12 6.70 7.28
N PRO A 63 5.89 7.40 8.13
CA PRO A 63 7.34 7.57 7.92
C PRO A 63 8.11 6.24 7.84
N SER A 64 7.73 5.24 8.62
CA SER A 64 8.36 3.91 8.59
C SER A 64 8.09 3.19 7.27
N ALA A 65 6.84 3.21 6.78
CA ALA A 65 6.48 2.69 5.47
C ALA A 65 7.24 3.41 4.35
N LEU A 66 7.36 4.74 4.41
CA LEU A 66 8.14 5.52 3.44
C LEU A 66 9.61 5.08 3.42
N CYS A 67 10.25 4.99 4.59
CA CYS A 67 11.65 4.57 4.70
C CYS A 67 11.86 3.14 4.17
N PHE A 68 10.95 2.22 4.50
CA PHE A 68 10.97 0.86 3.98
C PHE A 68 10.88 0.83 2.46
N LEU A 69 9.91 1.53 1.87
CA LEU A 69 9.70 1.56 0.43
C LEU A 69 10.85 2.23 -0.33
N GLU A 70 11.48 3.26 0.25
CA GLU A 70 12.68 3.89 -0.31
C GLU A 70 13.84 2.89 -0.37
N GLN A 71 14.09 2.20 0.74
CA GLN A 71 15.19 1.25 0.83
C GLN A 71 14.97 0.01 -0.05
N VAL A 72 13.72 -0.41 -0.21
CA VAL A 72 13.32 -1.44 -1.18
C VAL A 72 13.58 -1.00 -2.62
N ASP A 73 13.24 0.24 -2.98
CA ASP A 73 13.49 0.77 -4.33
C ASP A 73 14.99 0.80 -4.66
N GLN A 74 15.82 1.25 -3.71
CA GLN A 74 17.29 1.23 -3.86
C GLN A 74 17.83 -0.19 -4.01
N LEU A 75 17.29 -1.15 -3.26
CA LEU A 75 17.70 -2.56 -3.31
C LEU A 75 17.29 -3.23 -4.64
N ILE A 76 16.08 -2.95 -5.13
CA ILE A 76 15.60 -3.45 -6.44
C ILE A 76 16.43 -2.83 -7.57
N GLY A 77 16.76 -1.53 -7.47
CA GLY A 77 17.53 -0.80 -8.46
C GLY A 77 16.83 -0.75 -9.81
N GLN A 78 17.56 -1.06 -10.88
CA GLN A 78 17.06 -1.08 -12.26
C GLN A 78 16.40 0.24 -12.66
N ASP A 79 17.10 1.35 -12.41
CA ASP A 79 16.61 2.71 -12.71
C ASP A 79 15.23 2.96 -12.04
N HIS A 80 15.19 2.76 -10.72
CA HIS A 80 13.99 2.93 -9.88
C HIS A 80 12.78 2.15 -10.40
N LEU A 81 12.99 0.88 -10.78
CA LEU A 81 11.95 0.03 -11.36
C LEU A 81 10.71 -0.05 -10.47
N PHE A 82 10.89 -0.15 -9.15
CA PHE A 82 9.78 -0.22 -8.21
C PHE A 82 8.95 1.06 -8.19
N LYS A 83 9.57 2.23 -7.98
CA LYS A 83 8.84 3.52 -8.02
C LYS A 83 8.16 3.77 -9.36
N ARG A 84 8.86 3.53 -10.47
CA ARG A 84 8.29 3.73 -11.82
C ARG A 84 7.09 2.82 -12.07
N SER A 85 7.18 1.56 -11.63
CA SER A 85 6.06 0.61 -11.68
C SER A 85 4.90 1.06 -10.79
N CYS A 86 5.19 1.55 -9.58
CA CYS A 86 4.16 2.09 -8.69
C CYS A 86 3.44 3.28 -9.32
N ILE A 87 4.16 4.21 -9.98
CA ILE A 87 3.54 5.35 -10.67
C ILE A 87 2.63 4.87 -11.80
N LEU A 88 3.13 3.98 -12.67
CA LEU A 88 2.37 3.45 -13.80
C LEU A 88 1.11 2.71 -13.36
N ILE A 89 1.25 1.77 -12.42
CA ILE A 89 0.15 0.97 -11.92
C ILE A 89 -0.82 1.84 -11.13
N LYS A 90 -0.34 2.80 -10.32
CA LYS A 90 -1.21 3.77 -9.64
C LYS A 90 -2.02 4.61 -10.63
N ALA A 91 -1.41 5.05 -11.74
CA ALA A 91 -2.11 5.79 -12.78
C ALA A 91 -3.22 4.92 -13.41
N TRP A 92 -2.91 3.68 -13.77
CA TRP A 92 -3.91 2.73 -14.28
C TRP A 92 -5.03 2.48 -13.25
N CYS A 93 -4.67 2.25 -11.99
CA CYS A 93 -5.62 2.01 -10.91
C CYS A 93 -6.53 3.21 -10.62
N PHE A 94 -6.05 4.43 -10.83
CA PHE A 94 -6.79 5.65 -10.57
C PHE A 94 -7.68 6.04 -11.76
N TYR A 95 -7.12 6.05 -12.97
CA TYR A 95 -7.81 6.56 -14.16
C TYR A 95 -8.66 5.51 -14.87
N GLU A 96 -8.16 4.27 -14.98
CA GLU A 96 -8.84 3.22 -15.75
C GLU A 96 -9.77 2.40 -14.87
N SER A 97 -9.25 1.78 -13.80
CA SER A 97 -10.05 0.87 -12.96
C SER A 97 -10.73 1.54 -11.76
N ARG A 98 -10.34 2.77 -11.41
CA ARG A 98 -10.97 3.52 -10.29
C ARG A 98 -11.01 2.73 -8.97
N ILE A 99 -9.98 1.92 -8.71
CA ILE A 99 -9.86 1.04 -7.53
C ILE A 99 -9.00 1.64 -6.40
N LEU A 100 -8.58 2.89 -6.53
CA LEU A 100 -7.78 3.60 -5.52
C LEU A 100 -8.59 4.63 -4.75
N GLY A 101 -8.44 4.63 -3.42
CA GLY A 101 -9.08 5.61 -2.55
C GLY A 101 -9.62 5.00 -1.26
N ALA A 102 -8.75 4.86 -0.25
CA ALA A 102 -9.12 4.23 1.04
C ALA A 102 -10.33 4.89 1.71
N HIS A 103 -10.50 6.21 1.57
CA HIS A 103 -11.66 6.95 2.09
C HIS A 103 -13.00 6.52 1.47
N HIS A 104 -12.98 5.86 0.32
CA HIS A 104 -14.15 5.31 -0.37
C HIS A 104 -14.25 3.77 -0.23
N GLY A 105 -13.49 3.16 0.68
CA GLY A 105 -13.45 1.71 0.84
C GLY A 105 -12.74 0.98 -0.31
N LEU A 106 -11.87 1.69 -1.03
CA LEU A 106 -11.03 1.16 -2.11
C LEU A 106 -9.61 0.88 -1.62
N ILE A 107 -8.74 0.37 -2.50
CA ILE A 107 -7.35 0.02 -2.15
C ILE A 107 -6.59 1.30 -1.76
N SER A 108 -5.82 1.23 -0.66
CA SER A 108 -4.93 2.32 -0.24
C SER A 108 -3.66 2.36 -1.10
N THR A 109 -3.01 3.51 -1.21
CA THR A 109 -1.75 3.63 -1.95
C THR A 109 -0.68 2.67 -1.42
N TYR A 110 -0.60 2.52 -0.08
CA TYR A 110 0.36 1.60 0.54
C TYR A 110 0.05 0.14 0.22
N ALA A 111 -1.22 -0.28 0.31
CA ALA A 111 -1.63 -1.63 -0.07
C ALA A 111 -1.27 -1.94 -1.53
N LEU A 112 -1.54 -1.00 -2.46
CA LEU A 112 -1.15 -1.15 -3.86
C LEU A 112 0.37 -1.30 -4.03
N GLN A 113 1.17 -0.48 -3.35
CA GLN A 113 2.63 -0.57 -3.39
C GLN A 113 3.13 -1.93 -2.90
N ILE A 114 2.52 -2.51 -1.88
CA ILE A 114 2.87 -3.85 -1.40
C ILE A 114 2.50 -4.95 -2.42
N LEU A 115 1.38 -4.82 -3.13
CA LEU A 115 1.04 -5.72 -4.24
C LEU A 115 2.07 -5.62 -5.38
N VAL A 116 2.45 -4.40 -5.77
CA VAL A 116 3.51 -4.18 -6.79
C VAL A 116 4.83 -4.79 -6.32
N LEU A 117 5.17 -4.60 -5.05
CA LEU A 117 6.39 -5.17 -4.47
C LEU A 117 6.37 -6.70 -4.48
N ASN A 118 5.24 -7.32 -4.15
CA ASN A 118 5.08 -8.77 -4.25
C ASN A 118 5.38 -9.27 -5.67
N ILE A 119 4.82 -8.63 -6.71
CA ILE A 119 5.07 -9.00 -8.11
C ILE A 119 6.55 -8.90 -8.44
N ILE A 120 7.20 -7.77 -8.12
CA ILE A 120 8.62 -7.61 -8.41
C ILE A 120 9.45 -8.62 -7.62
N ASN A 121 9.18 -8.82 -6.33
CA ASN A 121 9.97 -9.73 -5.50
C ASN A 121 9.85 -11.20 -5.97
N VAL A 122 8.63 -11.65 -6.29
CA VAL A 122 8.36 -13.04 -6.72
C VAL A 122 8.86 -13.30 -8.15
N PHE A 123 8.74 -12.33 -9.06
CA PHE A 123 9.04 -12.50 -10.48
C PHE A 123 10.27 -11.71 -10.97
N HIS A 124 11.14 -11.26 -10.05
CA HIS A 124 12.28 -10.36 -10.31
C HIS A 124 13.19 -10.80 -11.48
N SER A 125 13.31 -12.09 -11.75
CA SER A 125 14.13 -12.63 -12.83
C SER A 125 13.55 -12.39 -14.24
N SER A 126 12.30 -11.92 -14.36
CA SER A 126 11.54 -11.86 -15.62
C SER A 126 10.89 -10.50 -15.91
N LEU A 127 11.25 -9.45 -15.16
CA LEU A 127 10.60 -8.14 -15.23
C LEU A 127 11.60 -7.06 -15.65
N PRO A 128 11.78 -6.80 -16.95
CA PRO A 128 12.80 -5.86 -17.44
C PRO A 128 12.43 -4.38 -17.27
N ASP A 129 11.14 -4.06 -17.17
CA ASP A 129 10.64 -2.69 -17.19
C ASP A 129 9.26 -2.54 -16.51
N PRO A 130 8.80 -1.31 -16.23
CA PRO A 130 7.51 -1.08 -15.57
C PRO A 130 6.28 -1.64 -16.30
N LEU A 131 6.32 -1.73 -17.63
CA LEU A 131 5.19 -2.26 -18.41
C LEU A 131 5.09 -3.77 -18.23
N ALA A 132 6.22 -4.48 -18.17
CA ALA A 132 6.25 -5.90 -17.80
C ALA A 132 5.73 -6.14 -16.38
N VAL A 133 6.05 -5.24 -15.43
CA VAL A 133 5.50 -5.30 -14.06
C VAL A 133 3.99 -5.10 -14.07
N LEU A 134 3.47 -4.12 -14.81
CA LEU A 134 2.03 -3.90 -14.98
C LEU A 134 1.36 -5.15 -15.58
N TYR A 135 1.88 -5.69 -16.68
CA TYR A 135 1.33 -6.90 -17.29
C TYR A 135 1.28 -8.06 -16.29
N LYS A 136 2.38 -8.30 -15.57
CA LYS A 136 2.45 -9.40 -14.60
C LYS A 136 1.54 -9.18 -13.39
N PHE A 137 1.41 -7.93 -12.94
CA PHE A 137 0.48 -7.55 -11.88
C PHE A 137 -0.96 -7.89 -12.26
N LEU A 138 -1.37 -7.54 -13.49
CA LEU A 138 -2.71 -7.80 -14.00
C LEU A 138 -2.96 -9.30 -14.16
N ASP A 139 -2.05 -10.03 -14.82
CA ASP A 139 -2.09 -11.48 -15.03
C ASP A 139 -2.18 -12.25 -13.70
N TYR A 140 -1.29 -11.93 -12.76
CA TYR A 140 -1.19 -12.64 -11.50
C TYR A 140 -2.42 -12.43 -10.61
N TYR A 141 -2.84 -11.17 -10.39
CA TYR A 141 -3.96 -10.89 -9.48
C TYR A 141 -5.34 -11.17 -10.08
N ASN A 142 -5.45 -11.31 -11.40
CA ASN A 142 -6.66 -11.81 -12.05
C ASN A 142 -6.92 -13.28 -11.71
N ALA A 143 -5.86 -14.08 -11.62
CA ALA A 143 -5.93 -15.52 -11.34
C ALA A 143 -5.72 -15.86 -9.85
N PHE A 144 -5.45 -14.87 -9.00
CA PHE A 144 -5.15 -15.10 -7.59
C PHE A 144 -6.38 -15.59 -6.81
N ASP A 145 -6.21 -16.65 -6.03
CA ASP A 145 -7.26 -17.22 -5.19
C ASP A 145 -7.34 -16.47 -3.85
N TRP A 146 -8.10 -15.38 -3.85
CA TRP A 146 -8.34 -14.53 -2.68
C TRP A 146 -9.18 -15.21 -1.58
N ASP A 147 -9.90 -16.27 -1.91
CA ASP A 147 -10.77 -16.99 -0.97
C ASP A 147 -9.97 -17.92 -0.04
N ASN A 148 -8.83 -18.44 -0.52
CA ASN A 148 -7.98 -19.37 0.22
C ASN A 148 -6.61 -18.81 0.62
N TYR A 149 -6.15 -17.70 0.00
CA TYR A 149 -4.81 -17.17 0.22
C TYR A 149 -4.78 -15.67 0.53
N CYS A 150 -3.81 -15.30 1.37
CA CYS A 150 -3.35 -13.93 1.59
C CYS A 150 -2.14 -13.64 0.70
N VAL A 151 -1.99 -12.40 0.24
CA VAL A 151 -0.77 -11.94 -0.42
C VAL A 151 0.23 -11.47 0.62
N SER A 152 1.46 -11.99 0.57
CA SER A 152 2.62 -11.42 1.26
C SER A 152 3.67 -11.02 0.24
N ILE A 153 4.65 -10.20 0.62
CA ILE A 153 5.77 -9.85 -0.28
C ILE A 153 6.56 -11.07 -0.78
N ASN A 154 6.53 -12.21 -0.08
CA ASN A 154 7.24 -13.43 -0.44
C ASN A 154 6.38 -14.44 -1.22
N GLY A 155 5.11 -14.10 -1.48
CA GLY A 155 4.17 -14.95 -2.19
C GLY A 155 2.89 -15.23 -1.39
N PRO A 156 2.03 -16.14 -1.89
CA PRO A 156 0.77 -16.48 -1.27
C PRO A 156 0.99 -17.23 0.05
N ILE A 157 0.15 -16.94 1.04
CA ILE A 157 0.10 -17.65 2.32
C ILE A 157 -1.33 -18.15 2.53
N ALA A 158 -1.48 -19.44 2.84
CA ALA A 158 -2.81 -20.02 3.04
C ALA A 158 -3.50 -19.36 4.25
N ILE A 159 -4.77 -19.00 4.11
CA ILE A 159 -5.56 -18.42 5.21
C ILE A 159 -5.61 -19.39 6.42
N SER A 160 -5.63 -20.69 6.15
CA SER A 160 -5.61 -21.74 7.17
C SER A 160 -4.31 -21.82 7.99
N SER A 161 -3.23 -21.12 7.60
CA SER A 161 -1.97 -21.12 8.34
C SER A 161 -1.89 -20.00 9.39
N PHE A 162 -2.94 -19.19 9.56
CA PHE A 162 -2.98 -18.15 10.58
C PHE A 162 -3.51 -18.70 11.92
N PRO A 163 -2.97 -18.22 13.06
CA PRO A 163 -1.89 -17.24 13.19
C PRO A 163 -0.52 -17.81 12.77
N GLN A 164 0.24 -17.05 11.98
CA GLN A 164 1.56 -17.49 11.49
C GLN A 164 2.54 -17.60 12.67
N THR A 165 3.25 -18.71 12.74
CA THR A 165 4.43 -18.84 13.59
C THR A 165 5.66 -18.45 12.76
N ASP A 166 6.57 -17.66 13.34
CA ASP A 166 7.77 -17.07 12.69
C ASP A 166 8.71 -18.07 12.00
N SER A 167 8.42 -19.38 12.10
CA SER A 167 9.21 -20.49 11.57
C SER A 167 8.79 -20.94 10.17
N THR A 168 7.72 -20.39 9.58
CA THR A 168 7.17 -20.89 8.31
C THR A 168 7.52 -19.99 7.13
N HIS A 169 8.11 -20.62 6.09
CA HIS A 169 8.36 -20.13 4.72
C HIS A 169 9.76 -19.59 4.39
N ASN A 170 10.74 -20.51 4.40
CA ASN A 170 11.79 -20.52 3.37
C ASN A 170 11.33 -21.43 2.22
N ASN A 171 10.53 -20.90 1.29
CA ASN A 171 10.40 -21.57 0.01
C ASN A 171 11.72 -21.31 -0.73
N GLY A 172 12.45 -22.36 -1.14
CA GLY A 172 13.85 -22.33 -1.60
C GLY A 172 14.18 -21.49 -2.83
N ASN A 173 13.30 -20.57 -3.24
CA ASN A 173 13.60 -19.54 -4.22
C ASN A 173 14.33 -18.39 -3.53
N LYS A 174 15.42 -17.92 -4.16
CA LYS A 174 16.16 -16.75 -3.73
C LYS A 174 15.28 -15.50 -3.89
N SER A 175 14.51 -15.17 -2.85
CA SER A 175 13.74 -13.93 -2.76
C SER A 175 14.68 -12.73 -2.89
N LEU A 176 14.28 -11.71 -3.64
CA LEU A 176 15.06 -10.47 -3.80
C LEU A 176 15.20 -9.75 -2.45
N LEU A 177 14.14 -9.79 -1.64
CA LEU A 177 14.15 -9.35 -0.25
C LEU A 177 14.49 -10.52 0.67
N SER A 178 15.62 -10.42 1.38
CA SER A 178 16.01 -11.42 2.38
C SER A 178 15.16 -11.29 3.66
N GLN A 179 14.96 -12.40 4.35
CA GLN A 179 14.28 -12.37 5.66
C GLN A 179 15.03 -11.52 6.69
N GLU A 180 16.36 -11.47 6.60
CA GLU A 180 17.19 -10.61 7.44
C GLU A 180 16.93 -9.13 7.17
N PHE A 181 16.81 -8.73 5.90
CA PHE A 181 16.46 -7.35 5.54
C PHE A 181 15.13 -6.96 6.19
N LEU A 182 14.09 -7.78 6.03
CA LEU A 182 12.76 -7.51 6.59
C LEU A 182 12.77 -7.45 8.12
N ARG A 183 13.49 -8.36 8.77
CA ARG A 183 13.66 -8.37 10.22
C ARG A 183 14.34 -7.09 10.71
N ASN A 184 15.42 -6.67 10.06
CA ASN A 184 16.13 -5.45 10.43
C ASN A 184 15.24 -4.20 10.33
N PHE A 185 14.35 -4.13 9.33
CA PHE A 185 13.34 -3.07 9.23
C PHE A 185 12.33 -3.13 10.38
N ARG A 186 11.77 -4.32 10.68
CA ARG A 186 10.84 -4.48 11.79
C ARG A 186 11.48 -4.06 13.11
N ASP A 187 12.72 -4.48 13.38
CA ASP A 187 13.44 -4.17 14.61
C ASP A 187 13.73 -2.67 14.73
N MET A 188 14.11 -2.01 13.63
CA MET A 188 14.36 -0.56 13.60
C MET A 188 13.11 0.24 13.98
N PHE A 189 11.93 -0.22 13.58
CA PHE A 189 10.65 0.46 13.80
C PHE A 189 9.79 -0.13 14.93
N ALA A 190 10.24 -1.20 15.60
CA ALA A 190 9.51 -1.83 16.70
C ALA A 190 9.36 -0.92 17.94
N PHE A 191 10.36 -0.08 18.23
CA PHE A 191 10.32 0.83 19.38
C PHE A 191 9.45 2.09 19.14
N PRO A 192 9.50 2.75 17.97
CA PRO A 192 8.59 3.84 17.61
C PRO A 192 7.12 3.43 17.40
N MET A 193 6.85 2.15 17.11
CA MET A 193 5.50 1.64 16.82
C MET A 193 4.77 1.06 18.03
N LYS A 194 5.23 1.29 19.27
CA LYS A 194 4.47 0.95 20.49
C LYS A 194 3.22 1.82 20.60
N GLU A 195 2.20 1.47 19.81
CA GLU A 195 0.82 1.74 20.15
C GLU A 195 0.55 1.09 21.52
N VAL A 196 -0.29 1.71 22.35
CA VAL A 196 -0.77 1.09 23.59
C VAL A 196 -1.63 -0.12 23.19
N GLU A 197 -0.98 -1.28 23.03
CA GLU A 197 -1.63 -2.51 22.57
C GLU A 197 -2.48 -3.10 23.70
N ASN A 198 -3.79 -2.86 23.63
CA ASN A 198 -4.78 -3.64 24.35
C ASN A 198 -5.15 -4.87 23.50
N GLY A 199 -4.37 -5.94 23.64
CA GLY A 199 -4.69 -7.27 23.10
C GLY A 199 -3.82 -7.71 21.93
N ALA A 200 -3.55 -9.02 21.87
CA ALA A 200 -2.87 -9.65 20.75
C ALA A 200 -3.77 -9.54 19.50
N ASP A 201 -3.48 -8.58 18.63
CA ASP A 201 -4.23 -8.41 17.38
C ASP A 201 -3.95 -9.60 16.45
N GLU A 202 -4.90 -10.52 16.37
CA GLU A 202 -4.92 -11.55 15.34
C GLU A 202 -5.14 -10.92 13.96
N PHE A 203 -4.47 -11.46 12.93
CA PHE A 203 -4.61 -10.96 11.55
C PHE A 203 -6.07 -11.06 11.06
N PRO A 204 -6.75 -9.93 10.77
CA PRO A 204 -8.16 -9.97 10.42
C PRO A 204 -8.35 -10.41 8.97
N ILE A 205 -8.95 -11.58 8.78
CA ILE A 205 -9.29 -12.12 7.45
C ILE A 205 -10.52 -11.38 6.88
N LYS A 206 -10.39 -10.89 5.65
CA LYS A 206 -11.39 -10.14 4.87
C LYS A 206 -11.40 -10.64 3.42
N HIS A 207 -11.92 -9.83 2.48
CA HIS A 207 -12.00 -10.17 1.06
C HIS A 207 -10.71 -9.87 0.29
N LEU A 208 -9.98 -8.84 0.72
CA LEU A 208 -8.66 -8.51 0.20
C LEU A 208 -7.66 -8.68 1.35
N ASN A 209 -6.87 -9.75 1.30
CA ASN A 209 -5.96 -10.10 2.38
C ASN A 209 -4.52 -9.83 1.95
N ILE A 210 -3.95 -8.73 2.45
CA ILE A 210 -2.59 -8.31 2.12
C ILE A 210 -1.84 -8.14 3.44
N VAL A 211 -0.81 -8.97 3.65
CA VAL A 211 0.01 -8.96 4.85
C VAL A 211 0.97 -7.77 4.79
N ASP A 212 0.92 -6.91 5.80
CA ASP A 212 1.86 -5.81 5.95
C ASP A 212 3.27 -6.35 6.29
N PRO A 213 4.30 -6.05 5.49
CA PRO A 213 5.65 -6.51 5.78
C PRO A 213 6.23 -5.93 7.09
N LEU A 214 5.73 -4.79 7.56
CA LEU A 214 6.19 -4.13 8.79
C LEU A 214 5.42 -4.56 10.05
N LYS A 215 4.18 -5.05 9.91
CA LYS A 215 3.33 -5.53 11.02
C LYS A 215 2.50 -6.74 10.58
N SER A 216 2.95 -7.96 10.86
CA SER A 216 2.32 -9.19 10.33
C SER A 216 0.86 -9.40 10.75
N SER A 217 0.41 -8.79 11.86
CA SER A 217 -0.99 -8.77 12.29
C SER A 217 -1.88 -7.79 11.51
N ASN A 218 -1.28 -6.87 10.74
CA ASN A 218 -2.01 -5.85 10.00
C ASN A 218 -2.37 -6.34 8.59
N ASN A 219 -3.67 -6.43 8.32
CA ASN A 219 -4.19 -6.64 6.96
C ASN A 219 -4.40 -5.29 6.26
N LEU A 220 -3.61 -5.00 5.23
CA LEU A 220 -3.69 -3.73 4.48
C LEU A 220 -4.98 -3.59 3.66
N GLY A 221 -5.68 -4.69 3.38
CA GLY A 221 -6.97 -4.71 2.71
C GLY A 221 -8.17 -4.68 3.66
N ARG A 222 -7.98 -4.50 4.97
CA ARG A 222 -9.06 -4.60 5.98
C ARG A 222 -10.22 -3.63 5.80
N SER A 223 -9.99 -2.51 5.14
CA SER A 223 -10.98 -1.45 4.90
C SER A 223 -11.61 -1.50 3.50
N VAL A 224 -11.26 -2.51 2.69
CA VAL A 224 -11.74 -2.66 1.32
C VAL A 224 -13.12 -3.30 1.32
N ASN A 225 -14.06 -2.68 0.61
CA ASN A 225 -15.44 -3.17 0.48
C ASN A 225 -15.50 -4.43 -0.41
N LYS A 226 -16.45 -5.33 -0.11
CA LYS A 226 -16.65 -6.59 -0.85
C LYS A 226 -16.97 -6.39 -2.34
N GLU A 227 -17.58 -5.26 -2.68
CA GLU A 227 -17.98 -4.90 -4.05
C GLU A 227 -16.84 -4.36 -4.92
N LEU A 228 -15.58 -4.50 -4.49
CA LEU A 228 -14.45 -3.91 -5.20
C LEU A 228 -14.43 -4.34 -6.69
N PRO A 229 -14.41 -3.38 -7.64
CA PRO A 229 -14.34 -3.65 -9.09
C PRO A 229 -13.11 -4.44 -9.53
N PHE A 230 -12.09 -4.55 -8.67
CA PHE A 230 -10.79 -5.18 -8.95
C PHE A 230 -10.89 -6.53 -9.65
N LEU A 231 -11.75 -7.44 -9.16
CA LEU A 231 -11.93 -8.76 -9.78
C LEU A 231 -12.75 -8.71 -11.08
N MET A 232 -13.57 -7.68 -11.28
CA MET A 232 -14.42 -7.53 -12.46
C MET A 232 -13.68 -6.85 -13.62
N GLU A 233 -12.83 -5.87 -13.35
CA GLU A 233 -12.11 -5.11 -14.38
C GLU A 233 -10.83 -5.81 -14.86
N LEU A 234 -10.13 -6.55 -13.99
CA LEU A 234 -8.99 -7.38 -14.41
C LEU A 234 -9.41 -8.43 -15.47
N LYS A 235 -10.61 -9.02 -15.31
CA LYS A 235 -11.21 -9.93 -16.31
C LYS A 235 -11.54 -9.23 -17.63
N GLY A 236 -11.90 -7.95 -17.59
CA GLY A 236 -12.15 -7.13 -18.77
C GLY A 236 -10.88 -6.88 -19.60
N LEU A 237 -9.75 -6.70 -18.93
CA LEU A 237 -8.47 -6.42 -19.57
C LEU A 237 -7.87 -7.63 -20.29
N GLU A 238 -8.05 -8.86 -19.78
CA GLU A 238 -7.64 -10.06 -20.53
C GLU A 238 -8.31 -10.14 -21.90
N LYS A 239 -9.57 -9.69 -22.00
CA LYS A 239 -10.29 -9.66 -23.29
C LYS A 239 -9.69 -8.62 -24.23
N TYR A 240 -9.26 -7.47 -23.70
CA TYR A 240 -8.64 -6.39 -24.45
C TYR A 240 -7.21 -6.73 -24.89
N LEU A 241 -6.37 -7.26 -23.99
CA LEU A 241 -5.00 -7.65 -24.30
C LEU A 241 -4.97 -8.84 -25.28
N ARG A 242 -5.82 -9.87 -25.10
CA ARG A 242 -5.96 -10.96 -26.09
C ARG A 242 -6.50 -10.47 -27.43
N TYR A 243 -7.26 -9.38 -27.46
CA TYR A 243 -7.72 -8.75 -28.70
C TYR A 243 -6.57 -8.01 -29.41
N GLN A 244 -5.78 -7.25 -28.67
CA GLN A 244 -4.62 -6.53 -29.21
C GLN A 244 -3.51 -7.47 -29.67
N GLU A 245 -3.24 -8.54 -28.93
CA GLU A 245 -2.26 -9.57 -29.31
C GLU A 245 -2.67 -10.30 -30.61
N LYS A 246 -3.97 -10.56 -30.80
CA LYS A 246 -4.50 -11.10 -32.05
C LYS A 246 -4.38 -10.14 -33.24
N GLN A 247 -4.55 -8.83 -33.02
CA GLN A 247 -4.35 -7.82 -34.06
C GLN A 247 -2.87 -7.74 -34.45
N TRP A 248 -1.97 -7.63 -33.47
CA TRP A 248 -0.52 -7.58 -33.69
C TRP A 248 0.04 -8.81 -34.41
N VAL A 249 -0.36 -10.03 -34.01
CA VAL A 249 0.06 -11.26 -34.70
C VAL A 249 -0.57 -11.39 -36.08
N GLY A 250 -1.77 -10.83 -36.28
CA GLY A 250 -2.44 -10.74 -37.58
C GLY A 250 -1.68 -9.86 -38.56
N ASP A 251 -1.23 -8.69 -38.11
CA ASP A 251 -0.51 -7.70 -38.91
C ASP A 251 0.92 -8.16 -39.28
N LEU A 252 1.57 -8.95 -38.41
CA LEU A 252 2.85 -9.60 -38.70
C LEU A 252 2.74 -10.72 -39.74
N ARG A 253 1.59 -11.39 -39.84
CA ARG A 253 1.34 -12.45 -40.83
C ARG A 253 0.87 -11.93 -42.19
N SER A 254 0.30 -10.73 -42.26
CA SER A 254 -0.09 -10.07 -43.50
C SER A 254 1.06 -9.28 -44.15
N SER A 255 2.18 -9.12 -43.43
CA SER A 255 3.38 -8.41 -43.87
C SER A 255 4.55 -9.32 -44.31
N LEU A 256 4.31 -10.64 -44.35
CA LEU A 256 5.20 -11.69 -44.88
C LEU A 256 4.55 -12.36 -46.08
#